data_AF-A0A357CN77-F1
#
_entry.id   AF-A0A357CN77-F1
#
_cell.length_a   1.000
_cell.length_b   1.000
_cell.length_c   1.000
_cell.angle_alpha   90.00
_cell.angle_beta   90.00
_cell.angle_gamma   90.00
#
_symmetry.space_group_name_H-M   'P 1'
#
loop_
_entity.id
_entity.type
_entity.pdbx_description
1 polymer ?
#
loop_
_entity_poly.entity_id
_entity_poly.type
_entity_poly.pdbx_seq_one_letter_code
_entity_poly.pdbx_strand_id
1 'polypeptide(L)' 'VNRPDLIEIMPAILPKVILRLKKESTIPIIAGGMVESKEEIIDLLKVGATAVSTSKSDLWYL' A
#
# COMPACT_ATOMS: atom_id res chain seq x y z
N VAL A 1 10.83 4.60 22.55
CA VAL A 1 9.73 5.22 21.79
C VAL A 1 9.99 4.90 20.33
N ASN A 2 9.17 4.04 19.71
CA ASN A 2 9.40 3.62 18.33
C ASN A 2 8.49 4.44 17.41
N ARG A 3 9.10 5.17 16.46
CA ARG A 3 8.41 5.90 15.40
C ARG A 3 9.02 5.41 14.08
N PRO A 4 8.37 4.46 13.37
CA PRO A 4 8.92 3.98 12.13
C PRO A 4 8.86 5.06 11.05
N ASP A 5 9.81 5.03 10.12
CA ASP A 5 9.84 5.94 8.98
C ASP A 5 8.80 5.57 7.92
N LEU A 6 8.46 4.29 7.81
CA LEU A 6 7.43 3.74 6.91
C LEU A 6 6.69 2.59 7.57
N ILE A 7 5.44 2.37 7.15
CA ILE A 7 4.62 1.23 7.57
C ILE A 7 4.30 0.40 6.34
N GLU A 8 4.72 -0.87 6.32
CA GLU A 8 4.22 -1.84 5.33
C GLU A 8 2.99 -2.56 5.87
N ILE A 9 1.92 -2.62 5.07
CA ILE A 9 0.71 -3.35 5.41
C ILE A 9 0.52 -4.54 4.47
N MET A 10 0.04 -5.66 5.02
CA MET A 10 -0.28 -6.85 4.25
C MET A 10 -1.58 -7.48 4.76
N PRO A 11 -2.43 -8.03 3.87
CA PRO A 11 -2.33 -7.96 2.41
C PRO A 11 -2.81 -6.60 1.86
N ALA A 12 -2.37 -6.23 0.64
CA ALA A 12 -2.67 -4.93 0.03
C ALA A 12 -4.16 -4.74 -0.29
N ILE A 13 -4.91 -5.82 -0.49
CA ILE A 13 -6.35 -5.83 -0.83
C ILE A 13 -7.31 -5.28 0.24
N LEU A 14 -6.78 -4.63 1.29
CA LEU A 14 -7.56 -4.04 2.39
C LEU A 14 -7.53 -2.49 2.39
N PRO A 15 -8.15 -1.80 1.40
CA PRO A 15 -8.16 -0.33 1.32
C PRO A 15 -8.64 0.38 2.59
N LYS A 16 -9.58 -0.23 3.32
CA LYS A 16 -10.12 0.33 4.57
C LYS A 16 -9.05 0.50 5.65
N VAL A 17 -8.04 -0.36 5.68
CA VAL A 17 -6.94 -0.29 6.65
C VAL A 17 -6.01 0.86 6.32
N ILE A 18 -5.69 1.06 5.03
CA ILE A 18 -4.90 2.20 4.55
C ILE A 18 -5.56 3.51 4.96
N LEU A 19 -6.88 3.65 4.72
CA LEU A 19 -7.64 4.85 5.08
C LEU A 19 -7.62 5.12 6.58
N ARG A 20 -7.76 4.08 7.41
CA ARG A 20 -7.71 4.22 8.87
C ARG A 20 -6.33 4.69 9.31
N LEU A 21 -5.27 4.02 8.86
CA LEU A 21 -3.89 4.36 9.20
C LEU A 21 -3.50 5.76 8.73
N LYS A 22 -3.99 6.18 7.55
CA LYS A 22 -3.74 7.53 7.04
C LYS A 22 -4.42 8.62 7.88
N LYS A 23 -5.55 8.32 8.51
CA LYS A 23 -6.21 9.22 9.48
C LYS A 23 -5.49 9.25 10.83
N GLU A 24 -4.95 8.12 11.26
CA GLU A 24 -4.30 7.96 12.57
C GLU A 24 -2.81 8.38 12.55
N SER A 25 -2.16 8.38 11.39
CA SER A 25 -0.72 8.61 11.25
C SER A 25 -0.33 9.37 9.98
N THR A 26 0.68 10.22 10.12
CA THR A 26 1.33 10.89 8.99
C THR A 26 2.41 10.05 8.33
N ILE A 27 2.78 8.90 8.92
CA ILE A 27 3.83 8.02 8.41
C ILE A 27 3.42 7.43 7.05
N PRO A 28 4.29 7.46 6.03
CA PRO A 28 4.06 6.83 4.72
C PRO A 28 3.72 5.35 4.80
N ILE A 29 2.88 4.87 3.88
CA ILE A 29 2.37 3.50 3.88
C ILE A 29 2.80 2.78 2.60
N ILE A 30 3.38 1.58 2.73
CA ILE A 30 3.60 0.65 1.63
C ILE A 30 2.50 -0.41 1.68
N ALA A 31 1.78 -0.62 0.58
CA ALA A 31 0.80 -1.70 0.48
C ALA A 31 1.44 -2.92 -0.20
N GLY A 32 1.42 -4.07 0.47
CA GLY A 32 2.10 -5.28 -0.01
C GLY A 32 1.20 -6.52 -0.10
N GLY A 33 1.36 -7.29 -1.17
CA GLY A 33 0.79 -8.64 -1.34
C GLY A 33 -0.65 -8.70 -1.89
N MET A 34 -0.94 -9.75 -2.65
CA MET A 34 -2.23 -10.01 -3.31
C MET A 34 -2.68 -8.92 -4.31
N VAL A 35 -1.72 -8.26 -4.97
CA VAL A 35 -2.02 -7.32 -6.06
C VAL A 35 -1.87 -8.06 -7.39
N GLU A 36 -2.95 -8.11 -8.17
CA GLU A 36 -3.04 -8.88 -9.41
C GLU A 36 -3.13 -8.02 -10.67
N SER A 37 -3.55 -6.75 -10.56
CA SER A 37 -3.76 -5.87 -11.71
C SER A 37 -3.17 -4.46 -11.54
N LYS A 38 -3.04 -3.75 -12.67
CA LYS A 38 -2.62 -2.34 -12.69
C LYS A 38 -3.65 -1.44 -12.02
N GLU A 39 -4.93 -1.75 -12.19
CA GLU A 39 -6.06 -1.02 -11.63
C GLU A 39 -6.01 -1.06 -10.11
N GLU A 40 -5.70 -2.22 -9.52
CA GLU A 40 -5.52 -2.37 -8.08
C GLU A 40 -4.35 -1.52 -7.56
N ILE A 41 -3.22 -1.48 -8.27
CA ILE A 41 -2.09 -0.61 -7.92
C ILE A 41 -2.53 0.86 -7.89
N ILE A 42 -3.22 1.31 -8.93
CA ILE A 42 -3.69 2.69 -9.05
C ILE A 42 -4.67 3.02 -7.91
N ASP A 43 -5.57 2.09 -7.57
CA ASP A 43 -6.56 2.31 -6.52
C ASP A 43 -5.90 2.37 -5.14
N LEU A 44 -4.91 1.52 -4.86
CA LEU A 44 -4.13 1.58 -3.60
C LEU A 44 -3.42 2.92 -3.43
N LEU A 45 -2.81 3.42 -4.50
CA LEU A 45 -2.14 4.72 -4.50
C LEU A 45 -3.14 5.86 -4.29
N LYS A 46 -4.30 5.83 -4.96
CA LYS A 46 -5.38 6.81 -4.77
C LYS A 46 -5.94 6.82 -3.35
N VAL A 47 -6.04 5.64 -2.73
CA VAL A 47 -6.56 5.49 -1.36
C VAL A 47 -5.59 6.05 -0.32
N GLY A 48 -4.30 6.19 -0.66
CA GLY A 48 -3.29 6.84 0.18
C GLY A 48 -2.07 5.99 0.49
N ALA A 49 -1.87 4.86 -0.20
CA ALA A 49 -0.57 4.19 -0.19
C ALA A 49 0.47 5.08 -0.86
N THR A 50 1.68 5.11 -0.31
CA THR A 50 2.84 5.80 -0.87
C THR A 50 3.52 4.96 -1.94
N ALA A 51 3.56 3.63 -1.75
CA ALA A 51 4.11 2.69 -2.71
C ALA A 51 3.39 1.35 -2.64
N VAL A 52 3.56 0.52 -3.67
CA VAL A 52 3.08 -0.86 -3.71
C VAL A 52 4.27 -1.81 -3.80
N SER A 53 4.28 -2.81 -2.93
CA SER A 53 5.25 -3.90 -2.88
C SER A 53 4.61 -5.14 -3.54
N THR A 54 5.18 -5.59 -4.67
CA THR A 54 4.67 -6.77 -5.39
C THR A 54 5.79 -7.62 -5.96
N SER A 55 5.66 -8.94 -5.80
CA SER A 55 6.53 -9.94 -6.43
C SER A 55 6.04 -10.35 -7.83
N LYS A 56 4.87 -9.86 -8.29
CA LYS A 56 4.31 -10.17 -9.60
C LYS A 56 5.01 -9.33 -10.66
N SER A 57 6.00 -9.94 -11.34
CA SER A 57 6.84 -9.28 -12.34
C SER A 57 6.07 -8.65 -13.50
N ASP A 58 4.91 -9.21 -13.86
CA ASP A 58 4.03 -8.67 -14.90
C ASP A 58 3.57 -7.24 -14.60
N LEU A 59 3.55 -6.85 -13.33
CA LEU A 59 3.13 -5.52 -12.86
C LEU A 59 4.30 -4.57 -12.63
N TRP A 60 5.55 -4.95 -12.92
CA TRP A 60 6.70 -4.06 -12.73
C TRP A 60 6.86 -3.06 -13.87
N TYR A 61 6.39 -3.41 -15.06
CA TYR A 61 6.44 -2.58 -16.26
C TYR A 61 5.01 -2.19 -16.66
N LEU A 62 4.45 -1.21 -15.93
CA LEU A 62 3.09 -0.70 -16.11
C LEU A 62 2.98 0.36 -17.21
#